data_AF-A0A8J7K2C6-F1
#
_entry.id   AF-A0A8J7K2C6-F1
#
_cell.length_a   1.000
_cell.length_b   1.000
_cell.length_c   1.000
_cell.angle_alpha   90.00
_cell.angle_beta   90.00
_cell.angle_gamma   90.00
#
_symmetry.space_group_name_H-M   'P 1'
#
loop_
_entity.id
_entity.type
_entity.pdbx_description
1 polymer ?
#
loop_
_entity_poly.entity_id
_entity_poly.type
_entity_poly.pdbx_seq_one_letter_code
_entity_poly.pdbx_strand_id
1 'polypeptide(L)' 'MKTVEELKSRIKEISSECVDCAKRGNELIHAGNREEGSKLMWQAFRASKRCQALYAELVRREKLEQAS' A
#
# COMPACT_ATOMS: atom_id res chain seq x y z
N MET A 1 0.81 9.93 18.23
CA MET A 1 -0.47 9.61 17.58
C MET A 1 -0.41 10.23 16.19
N LYS A 2 -0.53 9.46 15.08
CA LYS A 2 -0.39 10.06 13.74
C LYS A 2 -1.58 10.95 13.41
N THR A 3 -1.41 12.10 12.76
CA THR A 3 -2.56 12.92 12.32
C THR A 3 -3.28 12.29 11.12
N VAL A 4 -4.47 12.78 10.81
CA VAL A 4 -5.22 12.37 9.60
C VAL A 4 -4.41 12.64 8.34
N GLU A 5 -3.73 13.78 8.25
CA GLU A 5 -2.87 14.20 7.15
C GLU A 5 -1.65 13.28 7.00
N GLU A 6 -1.01 12.91 8.10
CA GLU A 6 0.11 11.96 8.09
C GLU A 6 -0.32 10.57 7.60
N LEU A 7 -1.52 10.12 7.99
CA LEU A 7 -2.08 8.87 7.49
C LEU A 7 -2.39 8.94 6.00
N LYS A 8 -2.99 10.02 5.52
CA LYS A 8 -3.26 10.25 4.09
C LYS A 8 -1.96 10.26 3.28
N SER A 9 -0.93 10.97 3.74
CA SER A 9 0.39 10.98 3.08
C SER A 9 0.99 9.58 3.03
N ARG A 10 0.97 8.86 4.16
CA ARG A 10 1.57 7.53 4.22
C ARG A 10 0.85 6.50 3.37
N ILE A 11 -0.48 6.58 3.29
CA ILE A 11 -1.28 5.76 2.39
C ILE A 11 -0.89 6.04 0.93
N LYS A 12 -0.74 7.31 0.54
CA LYS A 12 -0.33 7.69 -0.81
C LYS A 12 1.03 7.09 -1.18
N GLU A 13 2.01 7.21 -0.31
CA GLU A 13 3.35 6.63 -0.52
C GLU A 13 3.30 5.11 -0.73
N ILE A 14 2.67 4.38 0.21
CA ILE A 14 2.63 2.91 0.17
C ILE A 14 1.77 2.42 -1.00
N SER A 15 0.72 3.15 -1.38
CA SER A 15 -0.08 2.80 -2.56
C SER A 15 0.71 2.95 -3.86
N SER A 16 1.58 3.97 -3.97
CA SER A 16 2.52 4.09 -5.09
C SER A 16 3.49 2.92 -5.13
N GLU A 17 4.14 2.60 -4.01
CA GLU A 17 5.05 1.45 -3.91
C GLU A 17 4.36 0.13 -4.31
N CYS A 18 3.10 -0.06 -3.90
CA CYS A 18 2.32 -1.24 -4.25
C CYS A 18 2.11 -1.36 -5.76
N VAL A 19 1.71 -0.26 -6.42
CA VAL A 19 1.48 -0.23 -7.88
C VAL A 19 2.78 -0.48 -8.64
N ASP A 20 3.86 0.18 -8.22
CA ASP A 20 5.17 0.05 -8.87
C ASP A 20 5.71 -1.37 -8.76
N CYS A 21 5.60 -1.99 -7.57
CA CYS A 21 5.99 -3.38 -7.37
C CYS A 21 5.14 -4.34 -8.21
N ALA A 22 3.83 -4.13 -8.28
CA ALA A 22 2.94 -4.99 -9.07
C ALA A 22 3.24 -4.88 -10.57
N LYS A 23 3.44 -3.66 -11.07
CA LYS A 23 3.76 -3.40 -12.47
C LYS A 23 5.08 -4.06 -12.86
N ARG A 24 6.16 -3.78 -12.12
CA ARG A 24 7.48 -4.39 -12.36
C ARG A 24 7.46 -5.90 -12.19
N GLY A 25 6.74 -6.41 -11.18
CA GLY A 25 6.59 -7.83 -10.96
C GLY A 25 5.97 -8.54 -12.17
N ASN A 26 4.93 -7.94 -12.76
CA ASN A 26 4.28 -8.47 -13.95
C ASN A 26 5.20 -8.40 -15.18
N GLU A 27 5.89 -7.28 -15.40
CA GLU A 27 6.88 -7.12 -16.47
C GLU A 27 7.97 -8.21 -16.40
N LEU A 28 8.51 -8.49 -15.21
CA LEU A 28 9.51 -9.54 -15.01
C LEU A 28 8.96 -10.95 -15.28
N ILE A 29 7.73 -11.23 -14.84
CA ILE A 29 7.07 -12.52 -15.13
C ILE A 29 6.92 -12.72 -16.64
N HIS A 30 6.49 -11.69 -17.37
CA HIS A 30 6.34 -11.72 -18.82
C HIS A 30 7.69 -11.85 -19.55
N ALA A 31 8.76 -11.27 -19.00
CA ALA A 31 10.12 -11.42 -19.50
C ALA A 31 10.76 -12.79 -19.16
N GLY A 32 10.04 -13.70 -18.49
CA GLY A 32 10.52 -15.03 -18.11
C GLY A 32 11.24 -15.07 -16.77
N ASN A 33 11.47 -13.93 -16.13
CA ASN A 33 12.07 -13.84 -14.79
C ASN A 33 11.00 -13.99 -13.69
N ARG A 34 10.43 -15.20 -13.62
CA ARG A 34 9.29 -15.50 -12.75
C ARG A 34 9.60 -15.42 -11.27
N GLU A 35 10.82 -15.76 -10.86
CA GLU A 35 11.21 -15.75 -9.44
C GLU A 35 11.27 -14.31 -8.91
N GLU A 36 11.98 -13.43 -9.61
CA GLU A 36 12.11 -12.03 -9.21
C GLU A 36 10.78 -11.30 -9.34
N GLY A 37 10.01 -11.58 -10.40
CA GLY A 37 8.66 -11.06 -10.53
C GLY A 37 7.74 -11.50 -9.40
N SER A 38 7.80 -12.77 -8.96
CA SER A 38 7.03 -13.26 -7.83
C SER A 38 7.43 -12.59 -6.50
N LYS A 39 8.73 -12.30 -6.30
CA LYS A 39 9.21 -11.54 -5.13
C LYS A 39 8.59 -10.14 -5.10
N LEU A 40 8.55 -9.44 -6.24
CA LEU A 40 7.90 -8.13 -6.35
C LEU A 40 6.38 -8.19 -6.13
N MET A 41 5.70 -9.22 -6.65
CA MET A 41 4.28 -9.43 -6.39
C MET A 41 3.99 -9.66 -4.89
N TRP A 42 4.87 -10.38 -4.20
CA TRP A 42 4.79 -10.54 -2.74
C TRP A 42 5.01 -9.21 -1.99
N GLN A 43 5.92 -8.36 -2.47
CA GLN A 43 6.13 -7.02 -1.91
C GLN A 43 4.88 -6.16 -2.12
N ALA A 44 4.30 -6.16 -3.32
CA ALA A 44 3.05 -5.48 -3.62
C ALA A 44 1.90 -5.95 -2.70
N PHE A 45 1.77 -7.26 -2.49
CA PHE A 45 0.77 -7.81 -1.56
C PHE A 45 0.98 -7.32 -0.12
N ARG A 46 2.22 -7.29 0.37
CA ARG A 46 2.52 -6.77 1.72
C ARG A 46 2.22 -5.28 1.83
N ALA A 47 2.57 -4.50 0.81
CA ALA A 47 2.25 -3.07 0.73
C ALA A 47 0.74 -2.84 0.74
N SER A 48 -0.03 -3.62 -0.03
CA SER A 48 -1.50 -3.50 -0.06
C SER A 48 -2.13 -3.80 1.30
N LYS A 49 -1.65 -4.82 2.03
CA LYS A 49 -2.11 -5.10 3.40
C LYS A 49 -1.80 -3.97 4.38
N ARG A 50 -0.63 -3.33 4.25
CA ARG A 50 -0.27 -2.15 5.05
C ARG A 50 -1.17 -0.97 4.72
N CYS A 51 -1.46 -0.72 3.45
CA CYS A 51 -2.43 0.30 3.03
C CYS A 51 -3.81 0.05 3.63
N GLN A 52 -4.32 -1.18 3.58
CA GLN A 52 -5.63 -1.53 4.15
C GLN A 52 -5.70 -1.22 5.66
N ALA A 53 -4.66 -1.57 6.42
CA ALA A 53 -4.59 -1.26 7.84
C ALA A 53 -4.59 0.26 8.12
N LEU A 54 -3.84 1.04 7.31
CA LEU A 54 -3.78 2.49 7.45
C LEU A 54 -5.09 3.17 7.04
N TYR A 55 -5.78 2.67 6.01
CA TYR A 55 -7.11 3.16 5.65
C TYR A 55 -8.13 2.91 6.77
N ALA A 56 -8.10 1.73 7.39
CA ALA A 56 -8.98 1.43 8.52
C ALA A 56 -8.71 2.36 9.72
N GLU A 57 -7.44 2.67 9.99
CA GLU A 57 -7.04 3.66 11.00
C GLU A 57 -7.54 5.07 10.65
N LEU A 58 -7.38 5.49 9.40
CA LEU A 58 -7.82 6.80 8.90
C LEU A 58 -9.33 6.96 9.08
N VAL A 59 -10.12 5.99 8.63
CA VAL A 59 -11.58 6.00 8.79
C VAL A 59 -11.98 6.07 10.26
N ARG A 60 -11.25 5.38 11.15
CA ARG A 60 -11.54 5.45 12.59
C ARG A 60 -11.31 6.85 13.14
N ARG A 61 -10.25 7.53 12.69
CA ARG A 61 -9.91 8.89 13.15
C ARG A 61 -10.84 9.95 12.62
N GLU A 62 -11.17 9.91 11.33
CA GLU A 62 -12.12 10.84 10.73
C GLU A 62 -13.49 10.76 11.44
N LYS A 63 -13.92 9.56 11.85
CA LYS A 63 -15.14 9.39 12.65
C LYS A 63 -15.03 9.97 14.07
N LEU A 64 -13.87 9.85 14.72
CA LEU A 64 -13.66 10.40 16.07
C LEU A 64 -13.60 11.93 16.05
N GLU A 65 -12.99 12.52 15.01
CA GLU A 65 -12.94 13.98 14.81
C GLU A 65 -14.33 14.56 14.48
N GLN A 66 -15.18 13.83 13.76
CA GLN A 66 -16.55 14.28 13.46
C GLN A 66 -17.53 14.14 14.63
N ALA A 67 -17.18 13.36 15.66
CA ALA A 67 -18.00 13.11 16.85
C ALA A 67 -17.60 13.99 18.06
N SER A 68 -16.54 14.80 17.92
CA SER A 68 -16.08 15.79 18.91
C SER A 68 -16.57 17.18 18.55
#